data_AF-A0AAD5K0W9-F1
#
_entry.id   AF-A0AAD5K0W9-F1
#
_cell.length_a   1.000
_cell.length_b   1.000
_cell.length_c   1.000
_cell.angle_alpha   90.00
_cell.angle_beta   90.00
_cell.angle_gamma   90.00
#
_symmetry.space_group_name_H-M   'P 1'
#
loop_
_entity.id
_entity.type
_entity.pdbx_description
1 polymer ?
#
loop_
_entity_poly.entity_id
_entity_poly.type
_entity_poly.pdbx_seq_one_letter_code
_entity_poly.pdbx_strand_id
1 'polypeptide(L)'
;MSSTMKMNKKRVEDLRIEYETLCNELQMDEKDASRLLQRRIQLLHEYNDLKDTAIRMIGVYAHQTGKTLQEVYSQFNVDPTVDQ
;
A
#
# COMPACT_ATOMS: atom_id res chain seq x y z
N MET A 1 -13.76 -10.52 -37.85
CA MET A 1 -13.22 -10.36 -36.48
C MET A 1 -12.55 -9.00 -36.38
N SER A 2 -13.02 -8.12 -35.48
CA SER A 2 -12.60 -6.71 -35.38
C SER A 2 -11.11 -6.56 -35.00
N SER A 3 -10.40 -5.59 -35.60
CA SER A 3 -8.97 -5.31 -35.35
C SER A 3 -8.65 -5.05 -33.88
N THR A 4 -9.58 -4.48 -33.11
CA THR A 4 -9.48 -4.29 -31.65
C THR A 4 -9.37 -5.62 -30.90
N MET A 5 -10.08 -6.66 -31.35
CA MET A 5 -10.03 -7.99 -30.72
C MET A 5 -8.67 -8.67 -30.94
N LYS A 6 -8.02 -8.43 -32.09
CA LYS A 6 -6.66 -8.92 -32.37
C LYS A 6 -5.60 -8.19 -31.54
N MET A 7 -5.75 -6.88 -31.39
CA MET A 7 -4.85 -6.05 -30.57
C MET A 7 -4.93 -6.42 -29.08
N ASN A 8 -6.14 -6.64 -28.57
CA ASN A 8 -6.34 -7.08 -27.18
C ASN A 8 -5.76 -8.47 -26.94
N LYS A 9 -5.92 -9.41 -27.88
CA LYS A 9 -5.29 -10.73 -27.78
C LYS A 9 -3.77 -10.65 -27.73
N LYS A 10 -3.16 -9.83 -28.59
CA LYS A 10 -1.71 -9.63 -28.61
C LYS A 10 -1.23 -9.03 -27.27
N ARG A 11 -1.95 -8.04 -26.75
CA ARG A 11 -1.60 -7.41 -25.48
C ARG A 11 -1.70 -8.35 -24.29
N VAL A 12 -2.69 -9.25 -24.28
CA VAL A 12 -2.80 -10.31 -23.26
C VAL A 12 -1.64 -11.29 -23.36
N GLU A 13 -1.19 -11.62 -24.57
CA GLU A 13 -0.04 -12.51 -24.77
C GLU A 13 1.27 -11.84 -24.31
N ASP A 14 1.48 -10.57 -24.66
CA ASP A 14 2.65 -9.81 -24.23
C ASP A 14 2.72 -9.72 -22.68
N LEU A 15 1.59 -9.42 -22.03
CA LEU A 15 1.46 -9.40 -20.56
C LEU A 15 1.76 -10.75 -19.91
N ARG A 16 1.39 -11.85 -20.59
CA ARG A 16 1.65 -13.20 -20.09
C ARG A 16 3.13 -13.54 -20.14
N ILE A 17 3.81 -13.18 -21.23
CA ILE A 17 5.26 -13.38 -21.38
C ILE A 17 6.01 -12.57 -20.32
N GLU A 18 5.60 -11.31 -20.09
CA GLU A 18 6.18 -10.46 -19.05
C GLU A 18 5.99 -11.08 -17.65
N TYR A 19 4.79 -11.58 -17.35
CA TYR A 19 4.50 -12.28 -16.09
C TYR A 19 5.37 -13.53 -15.90
N GLU A 20 5.47 -14.39 -16.93
CA GLU A 20 6.29 -15.61 -16.88
C GLU A 20 7.79 -15.28 -16.73
N THR A 21 8.26 -14.20 -17.36
CA THR A 21 9.65 -13.71 -17.20
C THR A 21 9.91 -13.26 -15.77
N LEU A 22 9.01 -12.46 -15.19
CA LEU A 22 9.14 -11.95 -13.83
C LEU A 22 9.09 -13.07 -12.78
N CYS A 23 8.22 -14.06 -12.96
CA CYS A 23 8.16 -15.23 -12.08
C CYS A 23 9.46 -16.04 -12.13
N ASN A 24 10.05 -16.21 -13.31
CA ASN A 24 11.34 -16.90 -13.48
C ASN A 24 12.50 -16.12 -12.85
N GLU A 25 12.57 -14.80 -13.03
CA GLU A 25 13.61 -13.96 -12.43
C GLU A 25 13.54 -13.96 -10.90
N LEU A 26 12.33 -13.92 -10.34
CA LEU A 26 12.11 -13.93 -8.90
C LEU A 26 12.16 -15.34 -8.29
N GLN A 27 12.22 -16.40 -9.12
CA GLN A 27 12.07 -17.80 -8.70
C GLN A 27 10.81 -18.02 -7.85
N MET A 28 9.73 -17.31 -8.18
CA MET A 28 8.46 -17.34 -7.45
C MET A 28 7.39 -17.98 -8.31
N ASP A 29 6.60 -18.88 -7.73
CA ASP A 29 5.39 -19.35 -8.39
C ASP A 29 4.23 -18.36 -8.19
N GLU A 30 3.12 -18.59 -8.88
CA GLU A 30 1.92 -17.75 -8.79
C GLU A 30 1.36 -17.68 -7.35
N LYS A 31 1.52 -18.75 -6.56
CA LYS A 31 1.06 -18.80 -5.18
C LYS A 31 1.93 -17.93 -4.29
N ASP A 32 3.25 -17.93 -4.49
CA ASP A 32 4.18 -17.10 -3.77
C ASP A 32 3.97 -15.62 -4.09
N ALA A 33 3.76 -15.28 -5.37
CA ALA A 33 3.42 -13.91 -5.78
C ALA A 33 2.09 -13.44 -5.15
N SER A 34 1.07 -14.31 -5.15
CA SER A 34 -0.23 -14.02 -4.52
C SER A 34 -0.11 -13.84 -3.01
N ARG A 35 0.67 -14.69 -2.33
CA ARG A 35 0.94 -14.59 -0.89
C ARG A 35 1.71 -13.32 -0.55
N LEU A 36 2.68 -12.92 -1.37
CA LEU A 36 3.45 -11.69 -1.19
C LEU A 36 2.53 -10.46 -1.31
N LEU A 37 1.68 -10.42 -2.34
CA LEU A 37 0.69 -9.36 -2.52
C LEU A 37 -0.27 -9.30 -1.32
N GLN A 38 -0.80 -10.44 -0.89
CA GLN A 38 -1.68 -10.51 0.26
C GLN A 38 -0.99 -10.02 1.54
N ARG A 39 0.28 -10.40 1.77
CA ARG A 39 1.05 -9.92 2.91
C ARG A 39 1.28 -8.42 2.86
N ARG A 40 1.57 -7.86 1.68
CA ARG A 40 1.70 -6.42 1.48
C ARG A 40 0.40 -5.68 1.79
N ILE A 41 -0.73 -6.18 1.31
CA ILE A 41 -2.06 -5.62 1.60
C ILE A 41 -2.34 -5.65 3.11
N GLN A 42 -2.04 -6.75 3.78
CA GLN A 42 -2.19 -6.87 5.24
C GLN A 42 -1.34 -5.83 5.98
N LEU A 43 -0.06 -5.67 5.61
CA LEU A 43 0.84 -4.70 6.24
C LEU A 43 0.35 -3.26 6.02
N LEU A 44 -0.21 -2.94 4.86
CA LEU A 44 -0.79 -1.62 4.60
C LEU A 44 -2.02 -1.37 5.49
N HIS A 45 -2.89 -2.37 5.65
CA HIS A 45 -4.03 -2.23 6.57
C HIS A 45 -3.58 -2.08 8.02
N GLU A 46 -2.63 -2.89 8.48
CA GLU A 46 -2.09 -2.82 9.84
C GLU A 46 -1.43 -1.46 10.12
N TYR A 47 -0.67 -0.93 9.15
CA TYR A 47 -0.10 0.41 9.24
C TYR A 47 -1.18 1.49 9.35
N ASN A 48 -2.20 1.44 8.49
CA ASN A 48 -3.29 2.41 8.50
C ASN A 48 -4.07 2.37 9.82
N ASP A 49 -4.40 1.18 10.31
CA ASP A 49 -5.11 1.00 11.57
C ASP A 49 -4.31 1.54 12.77
N LEU A 50 -3.00 1.27 12.80
CA LEU A 50 -2.10 1.78 13.84
C LEU A 50 -2.00 3.31 13.76
N LYS A 51 -1.86 3.86 12.56
CA LYS A 51 -1.79 5.31 12.33
C LYS A 51 -3.07 6.00 12.80
N ASP A 52 -4.23 5.49 12.40
CA ASP A 52 -5.54 6.05 12.77
C ASP A 52 -5.74 6.03 14.28
N THR A 53 -5.34 4.93 14.93
CA THR A 53 -5.35 4.81 16.39
C THR A 53 -4.45 5.86 17.03
N ALA A 54 -3.22 6.03 16.54
CA ALA A 54 -2.28 7.01 17.06
C ALA A 54 -2.78 8.45 16.89
N ILE A 55 -3.32 8.81 15.71
CA ILE A 55 -3.92 10.13 15.47
C ILE A 55 -5.08 10.40 16.41
N ARG A 56 -5.93 9.38 16.66
CA ARG A 56 -7.03 9.50 17.62
C ARG A 56 -6.53 9.77 19.03
N MET A 57 -5.50 9.04 19.46
CA MET A 57 -4.87 9.24 20.78
C MET A 57 -4.24 10.63 20.89
N ILE A 58 -3.55 11.09 19.84
CA ILE A 58 -2.97 12.43 19.76
C ILE A 58 -4.06 13.51 19.85
N GLY A 59 -5.19 13.32 19.18
CA GLY A 59 -6.35 14.22 19.28
C GLY A 59 -6.92 14.31 20.69
N VAL A 60 -7.07 13.17 21.39
CA VAL A 60 -7.53 13.15 22.79
C VAL A 60 -6.52 13.87 23.70
N TYR A 61 -5.23 13.59 23.54
CA TYR A 61 -4.17 14.22 24.33
C TYR A 61 -4.10 15.75 24.10
N ALA A 62 -4.20 16.19 22.85
CA ALA A 62 -4.24 17.60 22.48
C ALA A 62 -5.42 18.31 23.17
N HIS A 63 -6.61 17.71 23.12
CA HIS A 63 -7.81 18.24 23.78
C HIS A 63 -7.63 18.34 25.30
N GLN A 64 -7.08 17.31 25.95
CA GLN A 64 -6.87 17.28 27.40
C GLN A 64 -5.81 18.29 27.87
N THR A 65 -4.82 18.58 27.04
CA THR A 65 -3.70 19.46 27.39
C THR A 65 -3.88 20.90 26.89
N GLY A 66 -4.99 21.20 26.20
CA GLY A 66 -5.24 22.52 25.60
C GLY A 66 -4.25 22.89 24.50
N LYS A 67 -3.53 21.90 23.95
CA LYS A 67 -2.55 22.08 22.89
C LYS A 67 -3.18 21.86 21.52
N THR A 68 -2.64 22.51 20.52
CA THR A 68 -2.99 22.23 19.12
C THR A 68 -2.36 20.91 18.66
N LEU A 69 -2.96 20.28 17.64
CA LEU A 69 -2.41 19.06 17.04
C LEU A 69 -0.97 19.23 16.55
N GLN A 70 -0.63 20.38 15.97
CA GLN A 70 0.73 20.68 15.49
C GLN A 70 1.76 20.67 16.63
N GLU A 71 1.44 21.28 17.78
CA GLU A 71 2.32 21.28 18.94
C GLU A 71 2.54 19.88 19.49
N VAL A 72 1.50 19.05 19.48
CA VAL A 72 1.58 17.65 19.92
C VAL A 72 2.40 16.82 18.94
N TYR A 73 2.22 16.98 17.62
CA TYR A 73 3.06 16.32 16.61
C TYR A 73 4.53 16.69 16.76
N SER A 74 4.86 17.97 16.95
CA SER A 74 6.23 18.40 17.23
C SER A 74 6.75 17.83 18.56
N GLN A 75 5.91 17.76 19.61
CA GLN A 75 6.30 17.20 20.91
C GLN A 75 6.68 15.72 20.81
N PHE A 76 5.96 14.94 20.00
CA PHE A 76 6.22 13.50 19.82
C PHE A 76 7.15 13.20 18.63
N ASN A 77 7.68 14.23 17.97
CA ASN A 77 8.52 14.11 16.77
C ASN A 77 7.87 13.26 15.66
N VAL A 78 6.55 13.42 15.50
CA VAL A 78 5.74 12.73 14.48
C VAL A 78 5.50 13.72 13.33
N ASP A 79 5.82 13.30 12.12
CA ASP A 79 5.54 14.09 10.91
C ASP A 79 4.08 13.88 10.46
N PRO A 80 3.25 14.93 10.37
CA PRO A 80 1.88 14.80 9.88
C PRO A 80 1.78 14.54 8.36
N THR A 81 2.89 14.62 7.61
CA THR A 81 2.92 14.54 6.13
C THR A 81 3.33 13.18 5.55
N VAL A 82 3.44 12.12 6.37
CA VAL A 82 3.89 10.78 5.92
C VAL A 82 2.97 10.12 4.85
N ASP A 83 1.91 10.79 4.40
CA ASP A 83 1.02 10.37 3.31
C ASP A 83 0.77 11.48 2.25
N GLN A 84 1.83 12.14 1.75
CA GLN A 84 1.76 12.89 0.48
C GLN A 84 2.49 12.17 -0.64
#